data_AF-A0A061D3P8-F1
#
_entry.id   AF-A0A061D3P8-F1
#
_cell.length_a   1.000
_cell.length_b   1.000
_cell.length_c   1.000
_cell.angle_alpha   90.00
_cell.angle_beta   90.00
_cell.angle_gamma   90.00
#
_symmetry.space_group_name_H-M   'P 1'
#
loop_
_entity.id
_entity.type
_entity.pdbx_description
1 polymer ?
#
loop_
_entity_poly.entity_id
_entity_poly.type
_entity_poly.pdbx_seq_one_letter_code
_entity_poly.pdbx_strand_id
1 'polypeptide(L)'
;MRQPCGRYDWYQDANSLSIVLYTNSVVPDSVNVAWSNGTLSITYTVATSSDDGVATNESNSGEANRIDLTLFAPIADSCGASNVYNIECSKNKVEIRLPKANSGWWPVLEKKRDLQSTKPPTYSKLLRDMYARGDDDTRRAMAKSFVGLFTGIERRGTEHIWRYCAVY
;
A
#
# COMPACT_ATOMS: atom_id res chain seq x y z
N MET A 1 0.01 8.39 16.29
CA MET A 1 -0.97 9.40 15.84
C MET A 1 -1.68 8.82 14.63
N ARG A 2 -3.01 8.68 14.72
CA ARG A 2 -3.83 7.95 13.74
C ARG A 2 -4.03 8.84 12.51
N GLN A 3 -3.68 8.34 11.34
CA GLN A 3 -4.22 8.86 10.09
C GLN A 3 -5.45 7.99 9.79
N PRO A 4 -6.69 8.53 9.82
CA PRO A 4 -7.80 7.85 9.19
C PRO A 4 -7.61 8.02 7.68
N CYS A 5 -6.61 7.35 7.12
CA CYS A 5 -6.46 7.31 5.67
C CYS A 5 -7.68 6.57 5.14
N GLY A 6 -8.58 7.31 4.48
CA GLY A 6 -9.76 6.74 3.87
C GLY A 6 -9.39 5.51 3.02
N ARG A 7 -10.26 4.50 3.01
CA ARG A 7 -10.06 3.32 2.19
C ARG A 7 -9.99 3.75 0.73
N TYR A 8 -8.94 3.32 0.04
CA TYR A 8 -8.80 3.54 -1.39
C TYR A 8 -8.46 2.24 -2.11
N ASP A 9 -8.71 2.21 -3.41
CA ASP A 9 -8.27 1.17 -4.34
C ASP A 9 -7.64 1.84 -5.57
N TRP A 10 -6.89 1.08 -6.35
CA TRP A 10 -6.23 1.58 -7.55
C TRP A 10 -6.18 0.53 -8.65
N TYR A 11 -6.29 1.01 -9.88
CA TYR A 11 -6.08 0.21 -11.08
C TYR A 11 -5.41 1.06 -12.14
N GLN A 12 -5.00 0.44 -13.23
CA GLN A 12 -4.21 1.11 -14.24
C GLN A 12 -4.47 0.54 -15.62
N ASP A 13 -4.26 1.40 -16.60
CA ASP A 13 -4.12 1.04 -18.00
C ASP A 13 -2.65 1.23 -18.42
N ALA A 14 -2.33 1.06 -19.70
CA ALA A 14 -0.99 1.34 -20.21
C ALA A 14 -0.55 2.80 -19.93
N ASN A 15 -1.48 3.76 -20.01
CA ASN A 15 -1.19 5.19 -19.99
C ASN A 15 -1.81 5.95 -18.82
N SER A 16 -2.77 5.36 -18.11
CA SER A 16 -3.50 5.99 -17.01
C SER A 16 -3.40 5.19 -15.72
N LEU A 17 -3.45 5.91 -14.61
CA LEU A 17 -3.61 5.40 -13.26
C LEU A 17 -4.95 5.92 -12.72
N SER A 18 -5.78 5.03 -12.19
CA SER A 18 -7.06 5.38 -11.59
C SER A 18 -7.02 5.07 -10.10
N ILE A 19 -7.35 6.06 -9.27
CA ILE A 19 -7.42 5.94 -7.82
C ILE A 19 -8.87 6.16 -7.41
N VAL A 20 -9.43 5.22 -6.65
CA VAL A 20 -10.81 5.27 -6.16
C VAL A 20 -10.78 5.45 -4.64
N LEU A 21 -11.31 6.57 -4.18
CA LEU A 21 -11.51 6.85 -2.76
C LEU A 21 -12.93 6.47 -2.37
N TYR A 22 -13.10 5.62 -1.35
CA TYR A 22 -14.42 5.25 -0.84
C TYR A 22 -14.80 6.17 0.33
N THR A 23 -15.68 7.11 0.05
CA THR A 23 -16.14 8.12 1.01
C THR A 23 -17.55 8.57 0.65
N ASN A 24 -18.38 8.82 1.65
CA ASN A 24 -19.77 9.23 1.45
C ASN A 24 -19.85 10.75 1.41
N SER A 25 -20.77 11.29 0.59
CA SER A 25 -21.16 12.70 0.64
C SER A 25 -20.00 13.68 0.40
N VAL A 26 -19.12 13.38 -0.55
CA VAL A 26 -18.05 14.33 -0.95
C VAL A 26 -18.65 15.52 -1.69
N VAL A 27 -18.19 16.71 -1.34
CA VAL A 27 -18.49 17.93 -2.08
C VAL A 27 -17.61 17.96 -3.34
N PRO A 28 -18.17 17.85 -4.57
CA PRO A 28 -17.35 17.69 -5.78
C PRO A 28 -16.33 18.81 -6.00
N ASP A 29 -16.72 20.05 -5.72
CA ASP A 29 -15.87 21.23 -5.89
C ASP A 29 -14.75 21.35 -4.84
N SER A 30 -14.78 20.50 -3.80
CA SER A 30 -13.76 20.48 -2.76
C SER A 30 -12.57 19.59 -3.08
N VAL A 31 -12.67 18.74 -4.10
CA VAL A 31 -11.64 17.76 -4.41
C VAL A 31 -10.49 18.46 -5.14
N ASN A 32 -9.33 18.47 -4.50
CA ASN A 32 -8.11 19.02 -5.06
C ASN A 32 -7.03 17.93 -5.08
N VAL A 33 -6.34 17.85 -6.21
CA VAL A 33 -5.28 16.88 -6.48
C VAL A 33 -4.03 17.67 -6.81
N ALA A 34 -3.02 17.55 -5.95
CA ALA A 34 -1.72 18.19 -6.13
C ALA A 34 -0.65 17.12 -6.31
N TRP A 35 0.26 17.35 -7.25
CA TRP A 35 1.42 16.50 -7.49
C TRP A 35 2.70 17.29 -7.29
N SER A 36 3.59 16.78 -6.44
CA SER A 36 4.88 17.41 -6.21
C SER A 36 5.91 16.38 -5.76
N ASN A 37 7.11 16.43 -6.33
CA ASN A 37 8.28 15.66 -5.89
C ASN A 37 8.04 14.14 -5.75
N GLY A 38 7.22 13.54 -6.62
CA GLY A 38 6.92 12.10 -6.52
C GLY A 38 5.77 11.76 -5.56
N THR A 39 5.15 12.76 -4.94
CA THR A 39 4.04 12.60 -4.00
C THR A 39 2.77 13.21 -4.57
N LEU A 40 1.71 12.39 -4.57
CA LEU A 40 0.35 12.77 -4.89
C LEU A 40 -0.38 13.10 -3.59
N SER A 41 -0.89 14.32 -3.49
CA SER A 41 -1.68 14.80 -2.36
C SER A 41 -3.11 15.04 -2.83
N ILE A 42 -4.05 14.32 -2.24
CA ILE A 42 -5.47 14.43 -2.55
C ILE A 42 -6.17 15.00 -1.32
N THR A 43 -6.85 16.13 -1.47
CA THR A 43 -7.62 16.77 -0.41
C THR A 43 -9.08 16.85 -0.82
N TYR A 44 -9.99 16.52 0.09
CA TYR A 44 -11.44 16.57 -0.16
C TYR A 44 -12.21 16.87 1.12
N THR A 45 -13.38 17.49 1.01
CA THR A 45 -14.28 17.68 2.14
C THR A 45 -15.50 16.77 2.03
N VAL A 46 -15.91 16.26 3.19
CA VAL A 46 -17.14 15.46 3.32
C VAL A 46 -18.20 16.34 3.95
N ALA A 47 -19.37 16.39 3.35
CA ALA A 47 -20.53 17.06 3.93
C ALA A 47 -20.98 16.27 5.16
N THR A 48 -20.77 16.84 6.34
CA THR A 48 -21.30 16.29 7.59
C THR A 48 -22.78 16.64 7.67
N SER A 49 -23.65 15.64 7.48
CA SER A 49 -25.05 15.78 7.89
C SER A 49 -25.09 15.74 9.41
N SER A 50 -25.15 16.90 10.05
CA SER A 50 -25.54 16.98 11.46
C SER A 50 -26.95 16.42 11.56
N ASP A 51 -27.11 15.30 12.26
CA ASP A 51 -28.40 14.61 12.46
C ASP A 51 -29.35 15.37 13.41
N ASP A 52 -28.89 16.49 13.98
CA ASP A 52 -29.73 17.42 14.74
C ASP A 52 -30.17 18.58 13.83
N GLY A 53 -31.45 18.58 13.46
CA GLY A 53 -32.11 19.51 12.53
C GLY A 53 -32.19 20.97 12.99
N VAL A 54 -31.06 21.59 13.33
CA VAL A 54 -30.93 23.03 13.50
C VAL A 54 -29.96 23.53 12.44
N ALA A 55 -30.51 24.07 11.36
CA ALA A 55 -29.74 24.75 10.31
C ALA A 55 -29.17 26.06 10.88
N THR A 56 -27.98 26.01 11.47
CA THR A 56 -27.14 27.19 11.59
C THR A 56 -26.38 27.36 10.28
N ASN A 57 -26.53 28.53 9.65
CA ASN A 57 -25.75 28.98 8.50
C ASN A 57 -24.30 29.27 8.95
N GLU A 58 -23.62 28.29 9.52
CA GLU A 58 -22.28 28.44 10.07
C GLU A 58 -21.32 27.52 9.35
N SER A 59 -20.78 28.04 8.26
CA SER A 59 -19.53 27.60 7.62
C SER A 59 -19.55 26.18 7.06
N ASN A 60 -18.97 25.99 5.88
CA ASN A 60 -18.62 24.67 5.37
C ASN A 60 -17.52 24.06 6.28
N SER A 61 -17.82 23.70 7.52
CA SER A 61 -16.90 23.08 8.47
C SER A 61 -16.79 21.57 8.24
N GLY A 62 -16.93 21.13 6.98
CA GLY A 62 -16.60 19.75 6.62
C GLY A 62 -15.12 19.53 6.89
N GLU A 63 -14.79 18.50 7.66
CA GLU A 63 -13.41 18.15 7.95
C GLU A 63 -12.67 17.86 6.64
N ALA A 64 -11.59 18.61 6.37
CA ALA A 64 -10.77 18.41 5.19
C ALA A 64 -9.95 17.12 5.37
N ASN A 65 -10.27 16.12 4.58
CA ASN A 65 -9.57 14.86 4.55
C ASN A 65 -8.40 14.97 3.56
N ARG A 66 -7.27 14.34 3.90
CA ARG A 66 -6.06 14.36 3.09
C ARG A 66 -5.44 12.98 3.00
N ILE A 67 -5.07 12.59 1.77
CA ILE A 67 -4.33 11.37 1.48
C ILE A 67 -3.06 11.76 0.72
N ASP A 68 -1.92 11.28 1.20
CA ASP A 68 -0.62 11.49 0.58
C ASP A 68 -0.05 10.14 0.13
N LEU A 69 0.19 9.98 -1.16
CA LEU A 69 0.71 8.76 -1.79
C LEU A 69 2.05 9.06 -2.45
N THR A 70 3.11 8.36 -2.04
CA THR A 70 4.40 8.45 -2.73
C THR A 70 4.40 7.47 -3.89
N LEU A 71 4.16 7.94 -5.12
CA LEU A 71 3.93 7.05 -6.25
C LEU A 71 5.21 6.33 -6.70
N PHE A 72 5.03 5.14 -7.27
CA PHE A 72 6.11 4.30 -7.80
C PHE A 72 6.92 4.99 -8.92
N ALA A 73 6.23 5.69 -9.81
CA ALA A 73 6.81 6.37 -10.97
C ALA A 73 6.13 7.73 -11.17
N PRO A 74 6.75 8.66 -11.93
CA PRO A 74 6.17 9.97 -12.17
C PRO A 74 4.89 9.90 -13.01
N ILE A 75 3.95 10.80 -12.71
CA ILE A 75 2.82 11.14 -13.58
C ILE A 75 3.21 12.30 -14.49
N ALA A 76 2.50 12.47 -15.61
CA ALA A 76 2.86 13.51 -16.58
C ALA A 76 2.73 14.91 -15.94
N ASP A 77 3.78 15.74 -16.03
CA ASP A 77 3.87 17.06 -15.38
C ASP A 77 2.80 18.07 -15.84
N SER A 78 2.07 17.74 -16.90
CA SER A 78 0.84 18.43 -17.27
C SER A 78 -0.23 18.37 -16.15
N CYS A 79 -0.06 17.52 -15.13
CA CYS A 79 -0.92 17.41 -13.94
C CYS A 79 -1.01 18.69 -13.07
N GLY A 80 -0.17 19.72 -13.31
CA GLY A 80 -0.31 21.04 -12.66
C GLY A 80 -1.43 21.92 -13.23
N ALA A 81 -2.00 21.55 -14.39
CA ALA A 81 -3.16 22.23 -14.96
C ALA A 81 -4.42 21.39 -14.70
N SER A 82 -5.45 22.00 -14.10
CA SER A 82 -6.74 21.38 -13.72
C SER A 82 -7.49 20.64 -14.84
N ASN A 83 -7.03 20.71 -16.09
CA ASN A 83 -7.65 20.10 -17.27
C ASN A 83 -7.06 18.75 -17.69
N VAL A 84 -6.09 18.22 -16.94
CA VAL A 84 -5.30 17.06 -17.40
C VAL A 84 -5.68 15.75 -16.71
N TYR A 85 -6.28 15.83 -15.53
CA TYR A 85 -6.81 14.67 -14.81
C TYR A 85 -8.34 14.75 -14.76
N ASN A 86 -8.99 13.59 -14.80
CA ASN A 86 -10.44 13.50 -14.70
C ASN A 86 -10.82 13.14 -13.25
N ILE A 87 -11.70 13.93 -12.64
CA ILE A 87 -12.26 13.66 -11.31
C ILE A 87 -13.75 13.39 -11.48
N GLU A 88 -14.17 12.18 -11.15
CA GLU A 88 -15.57 11.79 -11.13
C GLU A 88 -16.01 11.56 -9.68
N CYS A 89 -16.88 12.44 -9.20
CA CYS A 89 -17.48 12.31 -7.88
C CYS A 89 -18.81 11.57 -7.99
N SER A 90 -18.97 10.53 -7.19
CA SER A 90 -20.22 9.81 -6.98
C SER A 90 -20.62 9.90 -5.51
N LYS A 91 -21.81 9.40 -5.18
CA LYS A 91 -22.36 9.46 -3.80
C LYS A 91 -21.44 8.81 -2.76
N ASN A 92 -20.78 7.71 -3.13
CA ASN A 92 -20.03 6.84 -2.24
C ASN A 92 -18.55 6.67 -2.65
N LYS A 93 -18.13 7.33 -3.73
CA LYS A 93 -16.75 7.24 -4.21
C LYS A 93 -16.31 8.48 -4.97
N VAL A 94 -15.01 8.72 -4.95
CA VAL A 94 -14.34 9.69 -5.83
C VAL A 94 -13.33 8.93 -6.66
N GLU A 95 -13.45 9.02 -7.98
CA GLU A 95 -12.53 8.38 -8.92
C GLU A 95 -11.66 9.44 -9.58
N ILE A 96 -10.35 9.25 -9.50
CA ILE A 96 -9.35 10.20 -9.98
C ILE A 96 -8.49 9.47 -11.01
N ARG A 97 -8.52 9.94 -12.25
CA ARG A 97 -7.74 9.37 -13.37
C ARG A 97 -6.58 10.30 -13.71
N LEU A 98 -5.37 9.78 -13.55
CA LEU A 98 -4.10 10.49 -13.72
C LEU A 98 -3.34 9.92 -14.93
N PRO A 99 -2.81 10.76 -15.83
CA PRO A 99 -1.94 10.30 -16.90
C PRO A 99 -0.54 9.97 -16.37
N LYS A 100 0.00 8.82 -16.76
CA LYS A 100 1.38 8.42 -16.44
C LYS A 100 2.35 9.24 -17.30
N ALA A 101 3.53 9.55 -16.75
CA ALA A 101 4.59 10.18 -17.55
C ALA A 101 5.15 9.20 -18.59
N ASN A 102 5.25 7.93 -18.22
CA ASN A 102 5.74 6.86 -19.08
C ASN A 102 4.69 5.76 -19.18
N SER A 103 4.42 5.31 -20.41
CA SER A 103 3.56 4.16 -20.65
C SER A 103 4.19 2.90 -20.05
N GLY A 104 3.40 2.10 -19.35
CA GLY A 104 3.89 0.85 -18.77
C GLY A 104 3.06 0.38 -17.58
N TRP A 105 3.36 -0.83 -17.14
CA TRP A 105 2.71 -1.46 -16.01
C TRP A 105 3.44 -1.15 -14.70
N TRP A 106 2.72 -0.61 -13.72
CA TRP A 106 3.23 -0.33 -12.38
C TRP A 106 2.99 -1.56 -11.51
N PRO A 107 4.03 -2.22 -11.00
CA PRO A 107 3.84 -3.40 -10.16
C PRO A 107 3.23 -3.05 -8.79
N VAL A 108 3.38 -1.79 -8.36
CA VAL A 108 2.86 -1.26 -7.10
C VAL A 108 2.45 0.20 -7.29
N LEU A 109 1.49 0.68 -6.50
CA LEU A 109 1.08 2.09 -6.50
C LEU A 109 2.14 2.96 -5.82
N GLU A 110 2.48 2.59 -4.58
CA GLU A 110 3.38 3.38 -3.76
C GLU A 110 4.81 2.86 -3.89
N LYS A 111 5.76 3.78 -4.04
CA LYS A 111 7.17 3.49 -3.82
C LYS A 111 7.30 3.06 -2.37
N LYS A 112 7.73 1.81 -2.15
CA LYS A 112 8.16 1.39 -0.81
C LYS A 112 9.17 2.44 -0.37
N ARG A 113 8.83 3.21 0.66
CA ARG A 113 9.86 3.93 1.40
C ARG A 113 10.88 2.85 1.72
N ASP A 114 12.11 3.04 1.26
CA ASP A 114 13.23 2.35 1.86
C ASP A 114 13.18 2.81 3.31
N LEU A 115 12.38 2.12 4.13
CA LEU A 115 12.69 1.85 5.51
C LEU A 115 14.05 1.25 5.37
N GLN A 116 15.04 2.14 5.44
CA GLN A 116 16.43 1.81 5.52
C GLN A 116 16.43 0.69 6.54
N SER A 117 16.55 -0.53 6.05
CA SER A 117 16.51 -1.70 6.90
C SER A 117 17.76 -1.48 7.71
N THR A 118 17.60 -0.88 8.90
CA THR A 118 18.59 -0.81 9.95
C THR A 118 18.74 -2.22 10.49
N LYS A 119 19.02 -3.18 9.61
CA LYS A 119 19.85 -4.31 9.96
C LYS A 119 21.21 -3.64 10.05
N PRO A 120 21.70 -3.29 11.26
CA PRO A 120 23.07 -2.83 11.35
C PRO A 120 23.91 -3.90 10.65
N PRO A 121 24.90 -3.52 9.83
CA PRO A 121 25.82 -4.48 9.19
C PRO A 121 26.51 -5.39 10.24
N THR A 122 26.41 -5.03 11.51
CA THR A 122 26.79 -5.80 12.69
C THR A 122 25.93 -7.03 12.95
N TYR A 123 24.61 -7.05 12.75
CA TYR A 123 23.79 -8.20 13.16
C TYR A 123 24.08 -9.45 12.34
N SER A 124 24.19 -9.30 11.02
CA SER A 124 24.57 -10.41 10.13
C SER A 124 26.02 -10.87 10.35
N LYS A 125 26.93 -9.95 10.71
CA LYS A 125 28.31 -10.30 11.09
C LYS A 125 28.39 -11.01 12.44
N LEU A 126 27.63 -10.55 13.44
CA LEU A 126 27.59 -11.13 14.78
C LEU A 126 27.00 -12.55 14.75
N LEU A 127 25.93 -12.77 13.99
CA LEU A 127 25.41 -14.13 13.78
C LEU A 127 26.40 -15.02 13.03
N ARG A 128 27.10 -14.49 12.02
CA ARG A 128 28.16 -15.25 11.31
C ARG A 128 29.33 -15.58 12.23
N ASP A 129 29.76 -14.66 13.08
CA ASP A 129 30.85 -14.88 14.03
C ASP A 129 30.46 -15.89 15.11
N MET A 130 29.23 -15.81 15.64
CA MET A 130 28.70 -16.81 16.58
C MET A 130 28.56 -18.19 15.93
N TYR A 131 28.16 -18.27 14.66
CA TYR A 131 28.16 -19.53 13.91
C TYR A 131 29.58 -20.05 13.69
N ALA A 132 30.53 -19.20 13.31
CA ALA A 132 31.90 -19.60 13.03
C ALA A 132 32.65 -20.03 14.30
N ARG A 133 32.38 -19.39 15.45
CA ARG A 133 33.03 -19.69 16.74
C ARG A 133 32.30 -20.72 17.58
N GLY A 134 31.00 -20.92 17.35
CA GLY A 134 30.20 -21.92 18.08
C GLY A 134 30.57 -23.34 17.72
N ASP A 135 30.54 -24.23 18.71
CA ASP A 135 30.73 -25.67 18.53
C ASP A 135 29.66 -26.27 17.63
N ASP A 136 29.93 -27.47 17.08
CA ASP A 136 29.03 -28.16 16.14
C ASP A 136 27.59 -28.28 16.68
N ASP A 137 27.43 -28.47 18.00
CA ASP A 137 26.12 -28.51 18.66
C ASP A 137 25.38 -27.16 18.61
N THR A 138 26.10 -26.05 18.82
CA THR A 138 25.52 -24.69 18.73
C THR A 138 25.13 -24.36 17.28
N ARG A 139 25.97 -24.74 16.31
CA ARG A 139 25.66 -24.59 14.88
C ARG A 139 24.43 -25.41 14.48
N ARG A 140 24.32 -26.64 15.00
CA ARG A 140 23.22 -27.56 14.72
C ARG A 140 21.91 -27.10 15.37
N ALA A 141 21.96 -26.59 16.61
CA ALA A 141 20.82 -26.00 17.29
C ALA A 141 20.29 -24.77 16.55
N MET A 142 21.18 -23.88 16.12
CA MET A 142 20.80 -22.69 15.36
C MET A 142 20.23 -23.03 13.97
N ALA A 143 20.78 -24.05 13.29
CA ALA A 143 20.21 -24.55 12.03
C ALA A 143 18.81 -25.15 12.24
N LYS A 144 18.59 -25.82 13.39
CA LYS A 144 17.30 -26.43 13.74
C LYS A 144 16.21 -25.38 14.01
N SER A 145 16.55 -24.22 14.58
CA SER A 145 15.60 -23.11 14.75
C SER A 145 15.11 -22.50 13.43
N PHE A 146 15.81 -22.68 12.31
CA PHE A 146 15.35 -22.27 10.99
C PHE A 146 14.50 -23.33 10.27
N VAL A 147 14.76 -24.62 10.50
CA VAL A 147 14.03 -25.74 9.88
C VAL A 147 12.72 -26.07 10.63
N GLY A 148 12.59 -25.65 11.89
CA GLY A 148 11.40 -25.89 12.72
C GLY A 148 10.11 -25.18 12.28
N LEU A 149 10.14 -24.31 11.26
CA LEU A 149 8.96 -23.61 10.75
C LEU A 149 8.24 -24.33 9.61
N PHE A 150 8.73 -25.50 9.15
CA PHE A 150 8.13 -26.25 8.04
C PHE A 150 7.72 -27.69 8.35
N THR A 151 7.73 -28.11 9.61
CA THR A 151 7.21 -29.45 10.00
C THR A 151 6.21 -29.34 11.14
N GLY A 152 5.13 -28.60 10.87
CA GLY A 152 3.83 -28.83 11.49
C GLY A 152 2.97 -29.67 10.55
N ILE A 153 3.37 -30.91 10.25
CA ILE A 153 2.46 -31.92 9.70
C ILE A 153 2.55 -33.15 10.58
N GLU A 154 1.39 -33.43 11.14
CA GLU A 154 1.00 -34.35 12.19
C GLU A 154 1.43 -35.80 11.89
N ARG A 155 2.12 -36.44 12.85
CA ARG A 155 2.20 -37.91 12.90
C ARG A 155 0.89 -38.43 13.45
N ARG A 156 -0.02 -38.85 12.57
CA ARG A 156 -0.98 -39.92 12.87
C ARG A 156 -1.08 -40.87 11.69
N GLY A 157 -0.74 -42.13 11.98
CA GLY A 157 -1.53 -43.30 11.62
C GLY A 157 -1.81 -43.58 10.15
N THR A 158 -1.35 -44.77 9.75
CA THR A 158 -1.98 -45.72 8.82
C THR A 158 -1.96 -45.41 7.32
N GLU A 159 -1.09 -46.18 6.66
CA GLU A 159 -1.30 -46.98 5.44
C GLU A 159 -1.82 -46.35 4.12
N HIS A 160 -1.28 -46.94 3.05
CA HIS A 160 -1.75 -46.98 1.66
C HIS A 160 -1.31 -45.89 0.66
N ILE A 161 -0.41 -46.33 -0.25
CA ILE A 161 -0.39 -46.17 -1.73
C ILE A 161 -0.25 -44.71 -2.24
N TRP A 162 0.81 -44.31 -2.98
CA TRP A 162 1.04 -44.64 -4.40
C TRP A 162 2.51 -44.52 -4.84
N ARG A 163 2.88 -45.50 -5.67
CA ARG A 163 3.97 -45.54 -6.65
C ARG A 163 3.89 -44.39 -7.68
N TYR A 164 4.99 -44.25 -8.43
CA TYR A 164 5.28 -43.46 -9.63
C TYR A 164 6.05 -42.16 -9.32
N CYS A 165 7.21 -41.85 -9.93
CA CYS A 165 7.76 -42.26 -11.22
C CYS A 165 9.27 -42.59 -11.13
N ALA A 166 9.67 -43.63 -11.86
CA ALA A 166 10.98 -43.75 -12.47
C ALA A 166 10.91 -43.20 -13.92
N VAL A 167 12.08 -43.17 -14.57
CA VAL A 167 12.34 -42.95 -16.02
C VAL A 167 12.46 -41.46 -16.40
N TYR A 168 13.54 -40.94 -17.01
CA TYR A 168 14.67 -41.48 -17.79
C TYR A 168 16.03 -41.03 -17.22
#